data_AF-A0A6N9UZR3-F1
#
_entry.id   AF-A0A6N9UZR3-F1
#
_cell.length_a   1.000
_cell.length_b   1.000
_cell.length_c   1.000
_cell.angle_alpha   90.00
_cell.angle_beta   90.00
_cell.angle_gamma   90.00
#
_symmetry.space_group_name_H-M   'P 1'
#
loop_
_entity.id
_entity.type
_entity.pdbx_description
1 polymer ?
#
loop_
_entity_poly.entity_id
_entity_poly.type
_entity_poly.pdbx_seq_one_letter_code
_entity_poly.pdbx_strand_id
1 'polypeptide(L)'
;LAFPALQASALVLVGRSLGLEVPAGHLAVAYLAATVAVALVPTPGGIGSVEAALVVALVAAGGPAAVATAVVLAFRLLTVWLPLLPGALTLAALVRLRVI
;
A
#
# COMPACT_ATOMS: atom_id res chain seq x y z
N LEU A 1 16.12 -7.08 -2.38
CA LEU A 1 15.87 -6.08 -1.32
C LEU A 1 15.33 -4.75 -1.83
N ALA A 2 15.65 -4.31 -3.06
CA ALA A 2 15.24 -3.01 -3.59
C ALA A 2 13.71 -2.78 -3.56
N PHE A 3 12.90 -3.76 -3.97
CA PHE A 3 11.44 -3.60 -4.01
C PHE A 3 10.80 -3.35 -2.62
N PRO A 4 11.00 -4.20 -1.59
CA PRO A 4 10.47 -3.90 -0.25
C PRO A 4 11.00 -2.59 0.34
N ALA A 5 12.26 -2.23 0.06
CA ALA A 5 12.84 -0.98 0.52
C ALA A 5 12.17 0.25 -0.13
N LEU A 6 11.88 0.20 -1.43
CA LEU A 6 11.14 1.24 -2.15
C LEU A 6 9.72 1.39 -1.61
N GLN A 7 9.03 0.27 -1.38
CA GLN A 7 7.67 0.29 -0.84
C GLN A 7 7.61 0.84 0.59
N ALA A 8 8.54 0.43 1.46
CA ALA A 8 8.68 0.98 2.80
C ALA A 8 8.98 2.49 2.75
N SER A 9 9.86 2.92 1.84
CA SER A 9 10.19 4.34 1.65
C SER A 9 8.97 5.14 1.19
N ALA A 10 8.19 4.61 0.24
CA ALA A 10 6.96 5.25 -0.20
C ALA A 10 5.94 5.38 0.95
N LEU A 11 5.75 4.34 1.77
CA LEU A 11 4.87 4.40 2.94
C LEU A 11 5.36 5.45 3.95
N VAL A 12 6.67 5.52 4.20
CA VAL A 12 7.28 6.55 5.07
C VAL A 12 6.99 7.95 4.53
N LEU A 13 7.22 8.19 3.24
CA LEU A 13 7.01 9.50 2.61
C LEU A 13 5.53 9.92 2.67
N VAL A 14 4.60 9.02 2.39
CA VAL A 14 3.16 9.28 2.51
C VAL A 14 2.76 9.53 3.97
N GLY A 15 3.31 8.74 4.90
CA GLY A 15 3.13 8.96 6.34
C GLY A 15 3.52 10.37 6.75
N ARG A 16 4.70 10.83 6.31
CA ARG A 16 5.19 12.17 6.58
C ARG A 16 4.37 13.27 5.91
N SER A 17 3.93 13.07 4.67
CA SER A 17 3.12 14.06 3.96
C SER A 17 1.75 14.27 4.60
N LEU A 18 1.22 13.26 5.28
CA LEU A 18 -0.06 13.31 5.98
C LEU A 18 0.07 13.58 7.49
N GLY A 19 1.26 13.94 7.97
CA GLY A 19 1.48 14.31 9.37
C GLY A 19 1.41 13.14 10.36
N LEU A 20 1.70 11.91 9.92
CA LEU A 20 1.78 10.76 10.82
C LEU A 20 3.07 10.84 11.65
N GLU A 21 2.93 11.17 12.94
CA GLU A 21 4.02 11.37 13.90
C GLU A 21 4.67 10.06 14.40
N VAL A 22 4.86 9.10 13.50
CA VAL A 22 5.54 7.83 13.79
C VAL A 22 6.98 7.90 13.25
N PRO A 23 8.01 7.47 14.01
CA PRO A 23 9.38 7.46 13.51
C PRO A 23 9.52 6.62 12.24
N ALA A 24 10.32 7.07 11.28
CA ALA A 24 10.44 6.43 9.96
C ALA A 24 10.84 4.94 10.04
N GLY A 25 11.71 4.57 11.00
CA GLY A 25 12.07 3.18 11.25
C GLY A 25 10.88 2.31 11.64
N HIS A 26 9.97 2.84 12.48
CA HIS A 26 8.76 2.11 12.89
C HIS A 26 7.78 1.95 11.74
N LEU A 27 7.63 2.96 10.86
CA LEU A 27 6.83 2.86 9.64
C LEU A 27 7.37 1.78 8.69
N ALA A 28 8.69 1.72 8.50
CA ALA A 28 9.33 0.71 7.67
C ALA A 28 9.17 -0.71 8.25
N VAL A 29 9.35 -0.86 9.57
CA VAL A 29 9.12 -2.15 10.26
C VAL A 29 7.64 -2.55 10.19
N ALA A 30 6.71 -1.62 10.37
CA ALA A 30 5.28 -1.87 10.24
C ALA A 30 4.91 -2.36 8.83
N TYR A 31 5.48 -1.77 7.78
CA TYR A 31 5.32 -2.25 6.40
C TYR A 31 5.79 -3.70 6.24
N LEU A 32 6.98 -4.02 6.73
CA LEU A 32 7.54 -5.37 6.64
C LEU A 32 6.71 -6.38 7.44
N ALA A 33 6.32 -6.03 8.67
CA ALA A 33 5.49 -6.87 9.52
C ALA A 33 4.12 -7.16 8.88
N ALA A 34 3.46 -6.13 8.34
CA ALA A 34 2.20 -6.29 7.62
C ALA A 34 2.36 -7.16 6.37
N THR A 35 3.45 -6.99 5.62
CA THR A 35 3.75 -7.80 4.43
C THR A 35 3.94 -9.27 4.78
N VAL A 36 4.66 -9.57 5.87
CA VAL A 36 4.82 -10.94 6.37
C VAL A 36 3.49 -11.53 6.83
N ALA A 37 2.67 -10.75 7.54
CA ALA A 37 1.36 -11.20 8.01
C ALA A 37 0.43 -11.56 6.84
N VAL A 38 0.40 -10.74 5.79
CA VAL A 38 -0.47 -10.94 4.62
C VAL A 38 0.02 -12.08 3.73
N ALA A 39 1.31 -12.43 3.76
CA ALA A 39 1.84 -13.54 2.96
C ALA A 39 1.16 -14.89 3.26
N LEU A 40 0.52 -15.03 4.42
CA LEU A 40 -0.23 -16.21 4.83
C LEU A 40 -1.70 -16.19 4.39
N VAL A 41 -2.17 -15.10 3.80
CA VAL A 41 -3.57 -14.90 3.42
C VAL A 41 -3.72 -15.08 1.91
N PRO A 42 -4.46 -16.10 1.44
CA PRO A 42 -4.66 -16.34 0.02
C PRO A 42 -5.74 -15.40 -0.55
N THR A 43 -5.42 -14.11 -0.69
CA THR A 43 -6.34 -13.10 -1.27
C THR A 43 -5.91 -12.68 -2.67
N PRO A 44 -6.79 -12.77 -3.69
CA PRO A 44 -6.47 -12.29 -5.03
C PRO A 44 -6.20 -10.77 -5.00
N GLY A 45 -4.99 -10.37 -5.40
CA GLY A 45 -4.57 -8.96 -5.44
C GLY A 45 -4.37 -8.30 -4.07
N GLY A 46 -4.50 -9.03 -2.96
CA GLY A 46 -4.29 -8.51 -1.61
C GLY A 46 -5.28 -7.45 -1.14
N ILE A 47 -6.37 -7.21 -1.89
CA ILE A 47 -7.35 -6.16 -1.58
C ILE A 47 -8.10 -6.50 -0.28
N GLY A 48 -8.20 -5.52 0.62
CA GLY A 48 -8.80 -5.64 1.95
C GLY A 48 -7.81 -6.15 3.00
N SER A 49 -7.14 -7.27 2.73
CA SER A 49 -6.18 -7.87 3.67
C SER A 49 -4.93 -7.02 3.90
N VAL A 50 -4.36 -6.43 2.84
CA VAL A 50 -3.16 -5.58 2.93
C VAL A 50 -3.48 -4.30 3.68
N GLU A 51 -4.61 -3.69 3.36
CA GLU A 51 -5.08 -2.46 3.98
C GLU A 51 -5.29 -2.66 5.48
N ALA A 52 -6.01 -3.71 5.87
CA ALA A 52 -6.24 -4.03 7.28
C ALA A 52 -4.92 -4.28 8.03
N ALA A 53 -4.02 -5.09 7.46
CA ALA A 53 -2.74 -5.39 8.09
C ALA A 53 -1.86 -4.14 8.28
N LEU A 54 -1.79 -3.28 7.26
CA LEU A 54 -1.02 -2.03 7.35
C LEU A 54 -1.64 -1.06 8.36
N VAL A 55 -2.96 -0.90 8.38
CA VAL A 55 -3.62 -0.02 9.36
C VAL A 55 -3.36 -0.52 10.78
N VAL A 56 -3.53 -1.82 11.03
CA VAL A 56 -3.25 -2.42 12.34
C VAL A 56 -1.79 -2.23 12.73
N ALA A 57 -0.84 -2.47 11.82
CA ALA A 57 0.59 -2.31 12.11
C ALA A 57 0.97 -0.85 12.41
N LEU A 58 0.41 0.12 11.68
CA LEU A 58 0.67 1.54 11.91
C LEU A 58 0.04 2.07 13.19
N VAL A 59 -1.16 1.60 13.53
CA VAL A 59 -1.81 1.92 14.82
C VAL A 59 -1.02 1.31 15.98
N ALA A 60 -0.58 0.05 15.84
CA ALA A 60 0.29 -0.59 16.83
C ALA A 60 1.65 0.12 16.97
N ALA A 61 2.15 0.77 15.91
CA ALA A 61 3.34 1.61 15.94
C ALA A 61 3.13 3.01 16.54
N GLY A 62 1.92 3.32 17.05
CA GLY A 62 1.58 4.57 17.73
C GLY A 62 0.86 5.61 16.88
N GLY A 63 0.48 5.28 15.64
CA GLY A 63 -0.26 6.18 14.75
C GLY A 63 -1.75 6.31 15.12
N PRO A 64 -2.36 7.52 15.07
CA PRO A 64 -3.80 7.67 15.21
C PRO A 64 -4.54 6.92 14.09
N ALA A 65 -5.58 6.14 14.44
CA ALA A 65 -6.27 5.24 13.50
C ALA A 65 -6.78 5.94 12.23
N ALA A 66 -7.35 7.14 12.36
CA ALA A 66 -7.82 7.93 11.22
C ALA A 66 -6.67 8.31 10.26
N VAL A 67 -5.55 8.79 10.80
CA VAL A 67 -4.38 9.20 10.00
C VAL A 67 -3.69 7.99 9.40
N ALA A 68 -3.51 6.91 10.17
CA ALA A 68 -2.96 5.65 9.68
C ALA A 68 -3.78 5.09 8.51
N THR A 69 -5.11 5.13 8.62
CA THR A 69 -6.02 4.70 7.53
C THR A 69 -5.84 5.58 6.29
N ALA A 70 -5.79 6.90 6.45
CA ALA A 70 -5.54 7.82 5.33
C ALA A 70 -4.19 7.55 4.64
N VAL A 71 -3.12 7.31 5.43
CA VAL A 71 -1.78 6.94 4.94
C VAL A 71 -1.82 5.66 4.12
N VAL A 72 -2.50 4.62 4.61
CA VAL A 72 -2.61 3.34 3.89
C VAL A 72 -3.37 3.52 2.58
N LEU A 73 -4.50 4.24 2.58
CA LEU A 73 -5.26 4.48 1.36
C LEU A 73 -4.47 5.30 0.33
N ALA A 74 -3.78 6.35 0.75
CA ALA A 74 -2.92 7.14 -0.13
C ALA A 74 -1.75 6.30 -0.68
N PHE A 75 -1.11 5.48 0.15
CA PHE A 75 -0.07 4.54 -0.27
C PHE A 75 -0.59 3.55 -1.32
N ARG A 76 -1.81 2.99 -1.12
CA ARG A 76 -2.43 2.04 -2.06
C ARG A 76 -2.88 2.71 -3.34
N LEU A 77 -3.35 3.95 -3.28
CA LEU A 77 -3.65 4.75 -4.46
C LEU A 77 -2.42 4.88 -5.35
N LEU A 78 -1.26 5.19 -4.77
CA LEU A 78 -0.01 5.38 -5.50
C LEU A 78 0.62 4.07 -6.01
N THR A 79 0.52 2.99 -5.23
CA THR A 79 1.25 1.74 -5.52
C THR A 79 0.43 0.70 -6.28
N VAL A 80 -0.90 0.79 -6.22
CA VAL A 80 -1.79 -0.19 -6.84
C VAL A 80 -2.72 0.48 -7.85
N TRP A 81 -3.46 1.50 -7.45
CA TRP A 81 -4.55 2.02 -8.27
C TRP A 81 -4.04 2.88 -9.43
N LEU A 82 -3.07 3.76 -9.16
CA LEU A 82 -2.47 4.63 -10.17
C LEU A 82 -1.76 3.83 -11.29
N PRO A 83 -0.94 2.80 -10.99
CA PRO A 83 -0.36 1.95 -12.03
C PRO A 83 -1.38 1.03 -12.73
N LEU A 84 -2.48 0.67 -12.06
CA LEU A 84 -3.53 -0.18 -12.64
C LEU A 84 -4.32 0.54 -13.74
N LEU A 85 -4.56 1.86 -13.59
CA LEU A 85 -5.33 2.65 -14.55
C LEU A 85 -4.81 2.57 -16.00
N PRO A 86 -3.53 2.87 -16.31
CA PRO A 86 -3.05 2.79 -17.69
C PRO A 86 -3.16 1.36 -18.25
N GLY A 87 -2.88 0.33 -17.43
CA GLY A 87 -3.03 -1.06 -17.85
C GLY A 87 -4.47 -1.42 -18.22
N ALA A 88 -5.44 -1.01 -17.41
CA ALA A 88 -6.86 -1.21 -17.68
C ALA A 88 -7.32 -0.46 -18.94
N LEU A 89 -6.84 0.77 -19.15
CA LEU A 89 -7.15 1.55 -20.35
C LEU A 89 -6.55 0.92 -21.62
N THR A 90 -5.31 0.43 -21.57
CA THR A 90 -4.69 -0.29 -22.69
C THR A 90 -5.46 -1.57 -23.02
N LEU A 91 -5.81 -2.37 -22.01
CA LEU A 91 -6.63 -3.58 -22.23
C LEU A 91 -7.98 -3.22 -22.86
N ALA A 92 -8.68 -2.21 -22.33
CA ALA A 92 -9.95 -1.75 -22.87
C ALA A 92 -9.83 -1.27 -24.32
N ALA A 93 -8.73 -0.61 -24.68
CA ALA A 93 -8.45 -0.20 -26.04
C ALA A 93 -8.23 -1.41 -26.96
N LEU A 94 -7.42 -2.39 -26.54
CA LEU A 94 -7.16 -3.61 -27.33
C LEU A 94 -8.44 -4.43 -27.59
N VAL A 95 -9.30 -4.57 -26.58
CA VAL A 95 -10.62 -5.22 -26.71
C VAL A 95 -11.53 -4.46 -27.68
N ARG A 96 -11.55 -3.12 -27.62
CA ARG A 96 -12.31 -2.28 -28.56
C ARG A 96 -11.79 -2.39 -30.00
N LEU A 97 -10.48 -2.54 -30.15
CA LEU A 97 -9.81 -2.69 -31.44
C LEU A 97 -9.84 -4.12 -32.01
N ARG A 98 -10.43 -5.10 -31.29
CA ARG A 98 -10.50 -6.52 -31.69
C ARG A 98 -9.13 -7.15 -31.97
N VAL A 99 -8.08 -6.66 -31.31
CA VAL A 99 -6.73 -7.25 -31.38
C VAL A 99 -6.66 -8.53 -30.55
N ILE A 100 -7.44 -8.56 -29.48
CA ILE A 100 -7.70 -9.69 -28.57
C ILE A 100 -9.20 -9.84 -28.37
#